data_AF-A0A1D2SMB7-F1
#
_entry.id   AF-A0A1D2SMB7-F1
#
_cell.length_a   1.000
_cell.length_b   1.000
_cell.length_c   1.000
_cell.angle_alpha   90.00
_cell.angle_beta   90.00
_cell.angle_gamma   90.00
#
_symmetry.space_group_name_H-M   'P 1'
#
loop_
_entity.id
_entity.type
_entity.pdbx_description
1 polymer ?
#
loop_
_entity_poly.entity_id
_entity_poly.type
_entity_poly.pdbx_seq_one_letter_code
_entity_poly.pdbx_strand_id
1 'polypeptide(L)'
;MTSKALLLAAFALSVSAPAFASNGATFVNNEIGWETHATPSTKSRAEVVAELKAAQDAGVLANSYEFPAATKASPSKLSREGVQRGVTEMTDAERDAVHRIYGPVHGRDS
;
A
#
# COMPACT_ATOMS: atom_id res chain seq x y z
N MET A 1 46.32 -36.27 -4.07
CA MET A 1 44.90 -35.97 -4.34
C MET A 1 44.84 -34.73 -5.21
N THR A 2 44.40 -34.91 -6.44
CA THR A 2 44.52 -33.95 -7.55
C THR A 2 43.62 -32.73 -7.37
N SER A 3 44.14 -31.55 -7.72
CA SER A 3 43.61 -30.18 -7.57
C SER A 3 42.13 -29.96 -7.94
N LYS A 4 41.54 -30.91 -8.68
CA LYS A 4 40.12 -30.95 -9.03
C LYS A 4 39.19 -31.10 -7.81
N ALA A 5 39.63 -31.79 -6.75
CA ALA A 5 38.84 -31.94 -5.53
C ALA A 5 38.78 -30.63 -4.71
N LEU A 6 39.81 -29.78 -4.81
CA LEU A 6 39.88 -28.50 -4.10
C LEU A 6 38.96 -27.43 -4.74
N LEU A 7 38.83 -27.45 -6.07
CA LEU A 7 37.96 -26.52 -6.80
C LEU A 7 36.47 -26.77 -6.55
N LEU A 8 36.07 -28.02 -6.31
CA LEU A 8 34.67 -28.38 -6.05
C LEU A 8 34.21 -27.99 -4.64
N ALA A 9 35.14 -27.98 -3.67
CA ALA A 9 34.85 -27.56 -2.30
C ALA A 9 34.66 -26.02 -2.15
N ALA A 10 35.28 -25.23 -3.03
CA ALA A 10 35.18 -23.77 -2.99
C ALA A 10 33.83 -23.23 -3.49
N PHE A 11 33.11 -23.97 -4.33
CA PHE A 11 31.80 -23.55 -4.85
C PHE A 11 30.65 -23.79 -3.84
N ALA A 12 30.83 -24.70 -2.88
CA ALA A 12 29.78 -25.13 -1.96
C ALA A 12 29.48 -24.14 -0.81
N LEU A 13 30.23 -23.03 -0.70
CA LEU A 13 30.06 -22.05 0.38
C LEU A 13 29.32 -20.77 -0.03
N SER A 14 28.86 -20.64 -1.28
CA SER A 14 28.11 -19.45 -1.73
C SER A 14 26.61 -19.54 -1.41
N VAL A 15 26.24 -19.97 -0.20
CA VAL A 15 24.87 -19.78 0.27
C VAL A 15 24.75 -18.32 0.67
N SER A 16 24.43 -17.45 -0.29
CA SER A 16 24.00 -16.10 0.03
C SER A 16 22.78 -16.22 0.93
N ALA A 17 22.91 -15.83 2.20
CA ALA A 17 21.74 -15.58 3.03
C ALA A 17 20.81 -14.65 2.25
N PRO A 18 19.48 -14.85 2.28
CA PRO A 18 18.57 -13.88 1.71
C PRO A 18 18.86 -12.55 2.41
N ALA A 19 19.45 -11.61 1.68
CA ALA A 19 19.49 -10.23 2.14
C ALA A 19 18.05 -9.76 2.10
N PHE A 20 17.35 -9.82 3.23
CA PHE A 20 16.09 -9.12 3.38
C PHE A 20 16.36 -7.68 2.94
N ALA A 21 15.60 -7.21 1.94
CA ALA A 21 15.74 -5.85 1.46
C ALA A 21 15.57 -4.93 2.67
N SER A 22 16.65 -4.23 3.05
CA SER A 22 16.53 -3.13 4.00
C SER A 22 15.53 -2.16 3.39
N ASN A 23 14.37 -2.01 4.03
CA ASN A 23 13.30 -1.11 3.63
C ASN A 23 13.68 0.36 3.86
N GLY A 24 14.94 0.63 4.24
CA GLY A 24 15.47 1.97 4.47
C GLY A 24 14.85 2.67 5.65
N ALA A 25 14.10 1.96 6.50
CA ALA A 25 13.47 2.52 7.69
C ALA A 25 13.49 1.54 8.86
N THR A 26 13.86 2.02 10.04
CA THR A 26 13.77 1.29 11.31
C THR A 26 12.82 2.00 12.25
N PHE A 27 11.92 1.24 12.89
CA PHE A 27 11.07 1.79 13.96
C PHE A 27 11.95 2.15 15.15
N VAL A 28 11.78 3.35 15.68
CA VAL A 28 12.50 3.79 16.88
C VAL A 28 11.87 3.08 18.07
N ASN A 29 12.68 2.35 18.84
CA ASN A 29 12.15 1.60 19.98
C ASN A 29 11.60 2.58 21.03
N ASN A 30 10.39 2.29 21.55
CA ASN A 30 9.71 3.09 22.58
C ASN A 30 9.32 4.53 22.20
N GLU A 31 9.39 4.93 20.91
CA GLU A 31 8.94 6.24 20.42
C GLU A 31 7.96 6.10 19.25
N ILE A 32 7.07 7.08 19.08
CA ILE A 32 6.23 7.18 17.86
C ILE A 32 7.10 7.77 16.76
N GLY A 33 7.77 6.92 15.98
CA GLY A 33 8.63 7.38 14.89
C GLY A 33 9.33 6.28 14.10
N TRP A 34 9.93 6.69 12.99
CA TRP A 34 10.81 5.87 12.17
C TRP A 34 12.05 6.68 11.79
N GLU A 35 13.19 6.01 11.71
CA GLU A 35 14.44 6.57 11.19
C GLU A 35 14.69 6.04 9.78
N THR A 36 14.89 6.93 8.80
CA THR A 36 15.34 6.51 7.48
C THR A 36 16.85 6.39 7.39
N HIS A 37 17.29 5.32 6.74
CA HIS A 37 18.69 5.10 6.37
C HIS A 37 18.81 5.06 4.85
N ALA A 38 19.88 5.63 4.31
CA ALA A 38 20.12 5.62 2.88
C ALA A 38 20.28 4.17 2.38
N THR A 39 19.45 3.75 1.44
CA THR A 39 19.54 2.46 0.77
C THR A 39 20.12 2.66 -0.64
N PRO A 40 21.44 2.55 -0.80
CA PRO A 40 22.06 2.70 -2.11
C PRO A 40 21.56 1.60 -3.04
N SER A 41 20.88 1.99 -4.12
CA SER A 41 20.51 1.08 -5.21
C SER A 41 21.75 0.73 -6.02
N THR A 42 21.87 -0.54 -6.40
CA THR A 42 22.88 -1.01 -7.36
C THR A 42 22.50 -0.72 -8.81
N LYS A 43 21.22 -0.38 -9.06
CA LYS A 43 20.68 -0.07 -10.39
C LYS A 43 20.52 1.42 -10.59
N SER A 44 20.88 1.88 -11.79
CA SER A 44 20.57 3.21 -12.27
C SER A 44 19.06 3.36 -12.53
N ARG A 45 18.60 4.60 -12.58
CA ARG A 45 17.20 4.91 -12.91
C ARG A 45 16.78 4.35 -14.28
N ALA A 46 17.70 4.36 -15.26
CA ALA A 46 17.42 3.88 -16.60
C ALA A 46 17.19 2.35 -16.60
N GLU A 47 17.99 1.60 -15.86
CA GLU A 47 17.85 0.14 -15.73
C GLU A 47 16.54 -0.22 -15.03
N VAL A 48 16.17 0.49 -13.95
CA VAL A 48 14.89 0.27 -13.27
C VAL A 48 13.71 0.52 -14.20
N VAL A 49 13.74 1.59 -15.00
CA VAL A 49 12.66 1.88 -15.96
C VAL A 49 12.58 0.81 -17.05
N ALA A 50 13.72 0.33 -17.55
CA ALA A 50 13.75 -0.73 -18.57
C ALA A 50 13.17 -2.05 -18.03
N GLU A 51 13.51 -2.43 -16.79
CA GLU A 51 12.98 -3.63 -16.15
C GLU A 51 11.49 -3.53 -15.87
N LEU A 52 11.02 -2.38 -15.35
CA LEU A 52 9.59 -2.16 -15.11
C LEU A 52 8.80 -2.26 -16.43
N LYS A 53 9.32 -1.67 -17.51
CA LYS A 53 8.71 -1.79 -18.83
C LYS A 53 8.69 -3.24 -19.33
N ALA A 54 9.80 -3.96 -19.18
CA ALA A 54 9.86 -5.37 -19.59
C ALA A 54 8.87 -6.24 -18.79
N ALA A 55 8.71 -5.99 -17.49
CA ALA A 55 7.76 -6.71 -16.64
C ALA A 55 6.30 -6.39 -16.98
N GLN A 56 6.02 -5.15 -17.38
CA GLN A 56 4.73 -4.73 -17.93
C GLN A 56 4.43 -5.40 -19.28
N ASP A 57 5.39 -5.37 -20.21
CA ASP A 57 5.28 -5.99 -21.54
C ASP A 57 5.12 -7.53 -21.42
N ALA A 58 5.73 -8.15 -20.39
CA ALA A 58 5.57 -9.57 -20.05
C ALA A 58 4.26 -9.89 -19.31
N GLY A 59 3.43 -8.89 -18.99
CA GLY A 59 2.16 -9.06 -18.28
C GLY A 59 2.29 -9.45 -16.80
N VAL A 60 3.48 -9.36 -16.21
CA VAL A 60 3.75 -9.65 -14.79
C VAL A 60 3.33 -8.48 -13.90
N LEU A 61 3.42 -7.25 -14.43
CA LEU A 61 2.95 -6.04 -13.79
C LEU A 61 1.81 -5.41 -14.58
N ALA A 62 0.80 -4.89 -13.88
CA ALA A 62 -0.23 -4.10 -14.51
C ALA A 62 0.34 -2.74 -14.95
N ASN A 63 -0.12 -2.24 -16.09
CA ASN A 63 0.23 -0.88 -16.57
C ASN A 63 -0.39 0.22 -15.71
N SER A 64 -1.48 -0.09 -15.01
CA SER A 64 -2.19 0.83 -14.13
C SER A 64 -2.86 0.04 -12.99
N TYR A 65 -2.87 0.64 -11.81
CA TYR A 65 -3.66 0.20 -10.66
C TYR A 65 -4.84 1.14 -10.38
N GLU A 66 -5.14 2.05 -11.32
CA GLU A 66 -6.33 2.87 -11.20
C GLU A 66 -7.57 1.98 -11.22
N PHE A 67 -8.48 2.24 -10.29
CA PHE A 67 -9.80 1.64 -10.35
C PHE A 67 -10.47 2.12 -11.64
N PRO A 68 -11.07 1.21 -12.43
CA PRO A 68 -11.77 1.63 -13.63
C PRO A 68 -12.84 2.64 -13.23
N ALA A 69 -12.85 3.80 -13.88
CA ALA A 69 -13.92 4.77 -13.72
C ALA A 69 -15.25 4.04 -13.94
N ALA A 70 -16.21 4.24 -13.04
CA ALA A 70 -17.50 3.57 -13.13
C ALA A 70 -18.09 3.81 -14.53
N THR A 71 -18.20 2.74 -15.33
CA THR A 71 -18.60 2.82 -16.74
C THR A 71 -19.98 3.45 -16.91
N LYS A 72 -20.80 3.45 -15.85
CA LYS A 72 -22.04 4.20 -15.74
C LYS A 72 -22.21 4.75 -14.33
N ALA A 73 -22.55 6.03 -14.23
CA ALA A 73 -23.10 6.59 -13.01
C ALA A 73 -24.51 6.00 -12.81
N SER A 74 -24.72 5.27 -11.71
CA SER A 74 -26.08 4.91 -11.30
C SER A 74 -26.73 6.16 -10.70
N PRO A 75 -27.89 6.61 -11.22
CA PRO A 75 -28.57 7.76 -10.66
C PRO A 75 -29.02 7.46 -9.23
N SER A 76 -28.96 8.48 -8.37
CA SER A 76 -29.58 8.44 -7.05
C SER A 76 -31.08 8.10 -7.20
N LYS A 77 -31.59 7.21 -6.34
CA LYS A 77 -33.02 6.91 -6.27
C LYS A 77 -33.82 8.06 -5.62
N LEU A 78 -33.14 8.99 -4.95
CA LEU A 78 -33.75 10.13 -4.28
C LEU A 78 -33.51 11.41 -5.07
N SER A 79 -34.57 12.21 -5.23
CA SER A 79 -34.48 13.59 -5.70
C SER A 79 -33.91 14.49 -4.58
N ARG A 80 -33.47 15.69 -4.95
CA ARG A 80 -32.94 16.68 -4.00
C ARG A 80 -33.98 17.04 -2.94
N GLU A 81 -35.24 17.16 -3.34
CA GLU A 81 -36.38 17.44 -2.46
C GLU A 81 -36.66 16.25 -1.53
N GLY A 82 -36.54 15.02 -2.04
CA GLY A 82 -36.68 13.79 -1.24
C GLY A 82 -35.60 13.69 -0.16
N VAL A 83 -34.36 14.08 -0.48
CA VAL A 83 -33.26 14.15 0.51
C VAL A 83 -33.58 15.20 1.58
N GLN A 84 -33.99 16.41 1.19
CA GLN A 84 -34.31 17.48 2.14
C GLN A 84 -35.45 17.08 3.09
N ARG A 85 -36.48 16.44 2.55
CA ARG A 85 -37.61 15.94 3.35
C ARG A 85 -37.17 14.88 4.36
N GLY A 86 -36.35 13.92 3.92
CA GLY A 86 -35.82 12.88 4.81
C GLY A 86 -34.99 13.46 5.97
N VAL A 87 -34.24 14.54 5.73
CA VAL A 87 -33.50 15.24 6.80
C VAL A 87 -34.44 15.91 7.80
N THR A 88 -35.54 16.52 7.33
CA THR A 88 -36.52 17.20 8.19
C THR A 88 -37.44 16.25 8.95
N GLU A 89 -37.72 15.07 8.38
CA GLU A 89 -38.59 14.05 8.99
C GLU A 89 -37.83 13.14 9.96
N MET A 90 -36.50 13.17 9.94
CA MET A 90 -35.66 12.38 10.83
C MET A 90 -35.95 12.74 12.29
N THR A 91 -36.13 11.74 13.14
CA THR A 91 -36.33 11.95 14.58
C THR A 91 -35.01 12.30 15.28
N ASP A 92 -35.07 12.88 16.48
CA ASP A 92 -33.85 13.20 17.25
C ASP A 92 -33.06 11.94 17.62
N ALA A 93 -33.74 10.83 17.91
CA ALA A 93 -33.11 9.55 18.19
C ALA A 93 -32.37 8.97 16.97
N GLU A 94 -32.96 9.10 15.77
CA GLU A 94 -32.31 8.69 14.53
C GLU A 94 -31.14 9.60 14.18
N ARG A 95 -31.26 10.92 14.39
CA ARG A 95 -30.15 11.88 14.29
C ARG A 95 -28.98 11.49 15.18
N ASP A 96 -29.25 11.21 16.45
CA ASP A 96 -28.21 10.79 17.41
C ASP A 96 -27.56 9.46 17.02
N ALA A 97 -28.35 8.47 16.58
CA ALA A 97 -27.83 7.18 16.14
C ALA A 97 -26.92 7.32 14.90
N VAL A 98 -27.33 8.13 13.90
CA VAL A 98 -26.52 8.41 12.72
C VAL A 98 -25.26 9.17 13.11
N HIS A 99 -25.35 10.16 14.00
CA HIS A 99 -24.20 10.92 14.49
C HIS A 99 -23.22 10.03 15.27
N ARG A 100 -23.68 9.03 16.02
CA ARG A 100 -22.80 8.06 16.71
C ARG A 100 -22.05 7.13 15.75
N ILE A 101 -22.68 6.73 14.64
CA ILE A 101 -22.09 5.76 13.70
C ILE A 101 -21.20 6.46 12.65
N TYR A 102 -21.66 7.61 12.15
CA TYR A 102 -21.05 8.30 10.99
C TYR A 102 -20.62 9.74 11.31
N GLY A 103 -20.95 10.27 12.48
CA GLY A 103 -20.53 11.60 12.89
C GLY A 103 -19.04 11.63 13.26
N PRO A 104 -18.43 12.82 13.30
CA PRO A 104 -17.06 12.98 13.75
C PRO A 104 -16.92 12.38 15.16
N VAL A 105 -15.88 11.58 15.38
CA VAL A 105 -15.55 11.08 16.71
C VAL A 105 -15.06 12.29 17.53
N HIS A 106 -15.98 13.03 18.13
CA HIS A 106 -15.65 13.90 19.23
C HIS A 106 -15.26 12.97 20.37
N GLY A 107 -13.95 12.86 20.63
CA GLY A 107 -13.45 12.21 21.83
C GLY A 107 -14.21 12.76 23.02
N ARG A 108 -14.80 11.87 23.84
CA ARG A 108 -15.36 12.27 25.12
C ARG A 108 -14.21 12.67 26.03
N ASP A 109 -13.80 13.92 25.94
CA ASP A 109 -12.99 14.55 26.96
C ASP A 109 -13.89 15.51 27.75
N SER A 110 -14.19 15.06 28.97
CA SER A 110 -14.62 15.79 30.18
C SER A 110 -16.04 16.35 30.25
#